data_AF-A0A3E4LYU6-F1
#
_entry.id   AF-A0A3E4LYU6-F1
#
_cell.length_a   1.000
_cell.length_b   1.000
_cell.length_c   1.000
_cell.angle_alpha   90.00
_cell.angle_beta   90.00
_cell.angle_gamma   90.00
#
_symmetry.space_group_name_H-M   'P 1'
#
loop_
_entity.id
_entity.type
_entity.pdbx_description
1 polymer ?
#
loop_
_entity_poly.entity_id
_entity_poly.type
_entity_poly.pdbx_seq_one_letter_code
_entity_poly.pdbx_strand_id
1 'polypeptide(L)'
;MKDRKITFRVTQEEYDLIDSKKQTEKHFVYGGRWDMSAYIRNLVLSQSGGADVRIDKELSHLNYEIRKIGVNINQIAHKLNANYGDPRDAQYVMELMTELTKTVDEFKEQFKSE
;
A
#
# COMPACT_ATOMS: atom_id res chain seq x y z
N MET A 1 9.95 13.09 14.79
CA MET A 1 8.73 12.72 15.55
C MET A 1 7.70 13.83 15.35
N LYS A 2 6.39 13.54 15.28
CA LYS A 2 5.34 14.56 15.15
C LYS A 2 5.08 15.17 16.54
N ASP A 3 5.54 16.39 16.80
CA ASP A 3 5.63 17.01 18.13
C ASP A 3 4.66 18.17 18.37
N ARG A 4 4.15 18.81 17.30
CA ARG A 4 3.16 19.90 17.39
C ARG A 4 1.72 19.38 17.31
N LYS A 5 0.84 19.96 18.14
CA LYS A 5 -0.60 19.64 18.21
C LYS A 5 -1.42 20.81 17.67
N ILE A 6 -2.33 20.52 16.75
CA ILE A 6 -3.35 21.45 16.24
C ILE A 6 -4.71 21.00 16.78
N THR A 7 -5.48 21.93 17.33
CA THR A 7 -6.84 21.68 17.84
C THR A 7 -7.78 22.75 17.32
N PHE A 8 -8.95 22.34 16.84
CA PHE A 8 -10.03 23.23 16.45
C PHE A 8 -11.35 22.66 17.00
N ARG A 9 -12.33 23.54 17.17
CA ARG A 9 -13.68 23.15 17.58
C ARG A 9 -14.54 22.97 16.34
N VAL A 10 -15.43 21.99 16.40
CA VAL A 10 -16.40 21.68 15.34
C VAL A 10 -17.79 21.65 15.93
N THR A 11 -18.80 21.91 15.10
CA THR A 11 -20.20 21.64 15.43
C THR A 11 -20.45 20.13 15.42
N GLN A 12 -21.61 19.70 15.94
CA GLN A 12 -21.99 18.28 15.88
C GLN A 12 -22.14 17.80 14.42
N GLU A 13 -22.74 18.65 13.56
CA GLU A 13 -22.94 18.34 12.15
C GLU A 13 -21.60 18.14 11.41
N GLU A 14 -20.62 19.00 11.70
CA GLU A 14 -19.26 18.86 11.16
C GLU A 14 -18.56 17.60 11.68
N TYR A 15 -18.76 17.27 12.96
CA TYR A 15 -18.22 16.04 13.54
C TYR A 15 -18.80 14.79 12.86
N ASP A 16 -20.12 14.72 12.71
CA ASP A 16 -20.81 13.60 12.08
C ASP A 16 -20.37 13.43 10.62
N LEU A 17 -20.16 14.53 9.92
CA LEU A 17 -19.61 14.52 8.56
C LEU A 17 -18.20 13.91 8.53
N ILE A 18 -17.30 14.30 9.44
CA ILE A 18 -15.96 13.72 9.54
C ILE A 18 -16.05 12.23 9.91
N ASP A 19 -16.93 11.86 10.84
CA ASP A 19 -17.09 10.49 11.29
C ASP A 19 -17.61 9.57 10.17
N SER A 20 -18.51 10.09 9.32
CA SER A 20 -19.05 9.37 8.16
C SER A 20 -17.96 8.92 7.17
N LYS A 21 -16.83 9.65 7.11
CA LYS A 21 -15.69 9.32 6.23
C LYS A 21 -15.02 8.01 6.58
N LYS A 22 -15.22 7.48 7.79
CA LYS A 22 -14.76 6.12 8.16
C LYS A 22 -15.29 5.04 7.22
N GLN A 23 -16.48 5.25 6.65
CA GLN A 23 -17.13 4.26 5.78
C GLN A 23 -16.47 4.19 4.40
N THR A 24 -16.01 5.34 3.88
CA THR A 24 -15.41 5.47 2.55
C THR A 24 -13.89 5.38 2.59
N GLU A 25 -13.25 5.94 3.61
CA GLU A 25 -11.79 6.09 3.72
C GLU A 25 -11.18 5.00 4.63
N LYS A 26 -11.35 3.74 4.25
CA LYS A 26 -10.98 2.57 5.10
C LYS A 26 -9.47 2.39 5.31
N HIS A 27 -8.64 3.10 4.55
CA HIS A 27 -7.18 2.94 4.57
C HIS A 27 -6.48 3.67 5.72
N PHE A 28 -7.18 4.56 6.44
CA PHE A 28 -6.66 5.23 7.63
C PHE A 28 -6.93 4.39 8.88
N VAL A 29 -6.40 3.17 8.94
CA VAL A 29 -6.56 2.26 10.09
C VAL A 29 -5.20 1.87 10.64
N TYR A 30 -5.03 1.97 11.96
CA TYR A 30 -3.84 1.51 12.68
C TYR A 30 -4.27 0.70 13.91
N GLY A 31 -3.78 -0.54 14.03
CA GLY A 31 -4.19 -1.45 15.12
C GLY A 31 -5.69 -1.76 15.16
N GLY A 32 -6.35 -1.79 14.00
CA GLY A 32 -7.79 -2.04 13.88
C GLY A 32 -8.70 -0.85 14.23
N ARG A 33 -8.13 0.32 14.56
CA ARG A 33 -8.88 1.55 14.82
C ARG A 33 -8.63 2.59 13.75
N TRP A 34 -9.68 3.34 13.39
CA TRP A 34 -9.57 4.39 12.39
C TRP A 34 -8.82 5.62 12.96
N ASP A 35 -7.80 6.05 12.24
CA ASP A 35 -6.89 7.14 12.61
C ASP A 35 -7.35 8.46 11.97
N MET A 36 -8.15 9.21 12.73
CA MET A 36 -8.62 10.54 12.33
C MET A 36 -7.48 11.54 12.11
N SER A 37 -6.38 11.43 12.87
CA SER A 37 -5.22 12.32 12.73
C SER A 37 -4.43 12.04 11.46
N ALA A 38 -4.44 10.80 10.96
CA ALA A 38 -3.88 10.45 9.66
C ALA A 38 -4.77 10.97 8.53
N TYR A 39 -6.10 10.80 8.64
CA TYR A 39 -7.06 11.29 7.65
C TYR A 39 -7.00 12.81 7.47
N ILE A 40 -7.19 13.58 8.54
CA ILE A 40 -7.22 15.05 8.48
C ILE A 40 -5.89 15.60 7.95
N ARG A 41 -4.77 14.99 8.34
CA ARG A 41 -3.45 15.39 7.84
C ARG A 41 -3.29 15.11 6.35
N ASN A 42 -3.75 13.95 5.87
CA ASN A 42 -3.73 13.66 4.45
C ASN A 42 -4.61 14.65 3.69
N LEU A 43 -5.82 14.93 4.17
CA LEU A 43 -6.72 15.91 3.55
C LEU A 43 -6.11 17.31 3.44
N VAL A 44 -5.44 17.78 4.50
CA VAL A 44 -4.89 19.14 4.56
C VAL A 44 -3.54 19.26 3.83
N LEU A 45 -2.69 18.22 3.88
CA LEU A 45 -1.32 18.29 3.37
C LEU A 45 -1.14 17.67 1.97
N SER A 46 -2.09 16.86 1.48
CA SER A 46 -2.01 16.26 0.13
C SER A 46 -1.99 17.33 -0.96
N GLN A 47 -2.72 18.43 -0.79
CA GLN A 47 -2.78 19.51 -1.78
C GLN A 47 -1.54 20.43 -1.76
N SER A 48 -0.71 20.36 -0.72
CA SER A 48 0.41 21.29 -0.53
C SER A 48 1.74 20.81 -1.14
N GLY A 49 1.74 19.70 -1.90
CA GLY A 49 2.96 19.05 -2.39
C GLY A 49 3.80 18.41 -1.26
N GLY A 50 3.25 18.33 -0.05
CA GLY A 50 3.91 17.77 1.12
C GLY A 50 3.83 16.25 1.11
N ALA A 51 4.52 15.61 0.17
CA ALA A 51 4.59 14.18 -0.08
C ALA A 51 3.22 13.51 -0.12
N ASP A 52 2.79 13.07 -1.29
CA ASP A 52 1.60 12.24 -1.37
C ASP A 52 1.88 10.91 -0.65
N VAL A 53 1.58 10.88 0.65
CA VAL A 53 1.84 9.75 1.55
C VAL A 53 1.13 8.49 1.03
N ARG A 54 0.10 8.63 0.19
CA ARG A 54 -0.53 7.50 -0.51
C ARG A 54 0.42 6.91 -1.54
N ILE A 55 0.91 7.73 -2.47
CA ILE A 55 1.87 7.31 -3.50
C ILE A 55 3.12 6.69 -2.86
N ASP A 56 3.69 7.31 -1.82
CA ASP A 56 4.87 6.78 -1.15
C ASP A 56 4.63 5.42 -0.48
N LYS A 57 3.45 5.23 0.13
CA LYS A 57 3.08 3.94 0.76
C LYS A 57 2.84 2.86 -0.28
N GLU A 58 2.13 3.18 -1.35
CA GLU A 58 1.83 2.21 -2.41
C GLU A 58 3.10 1.85 -3.19
N LEU A 59 3.97 2.81 -3.49
CA LEU A 59 5.31 2.56 -4.05
C LEU A 59 6.17 1.70 -3.12
N SER A 60 6.10 1.93 -1.80
CA SER A 60 6.82 1.11 -0.82
C SER A 60 6.29 -0.33 -0.78
N HIS A 61 4.97 -0.52 -0.90
CA HIS A 61 4.34 -1.83 -0.98
C HIS A 61 4.71 -2.55 -2.29
N LEU A 62 4.69 -1.85 -3.42
CA LEU A 62 5.12 -2.38 -4.71
C LEU A 62 6.60 -2.83 -4.68
N ASN A 63 7.48 -2.00 -4.12
CA ASN A 63 8.89 -2.36 -3.93
C ASN A 63 9.08 -3.61 -3.05
N TYR A 64 8.25 -3.76 -2.02
CA TYR A 64 8.28 -4.94 -1.16
C TYR A 64 7.92 -6.23 -1.93
N GLU A 65 6.84 -6.20 -2.70
CA GLU A 65 6.42 -7.36 -3.51
C GLU A 65 7.45 -7.71 -4.61
N ILE A 66 8.03 -6.71 -5.27
CA ILE A 66 9.13 -6.91 -6.25
C ILE A 66 10.33 -7.60 -5.57
N ARG A 67 10.70 -7.17 -4.37
CA ARG A 67 11.81 -7.77 -3.62
C ARG A 67 11.55 -9.23 -3.28
N LYS A 68 10.33 -9.57 -2.85
CA LYS A 68 9.91 -10.94 -2.54
C LYS A 68 10.04 -11.85 -3.76
N ILE A 69 9.66 -11.36 -4.94
CA ILE A 69 9.81 -12.08 -6.21
C ILE A 69 11.27 -12.29 -6.57
N GLY A 70 12.12 -11.27 -6.45
CA GLY A 70 13.55 -11.41 -6.65
C GLY A 70 14.18 -12.47 -5.75
N VAL A 71 13.75 -12.55 -4.48
CA VAL A 71 14.18 -13.60 -3.54
C VAL A 71 13.72 -14.99 -4.02
N ASN A 72 12.47 -15.15 -4.43
CA ASN A 72 11.94 -16.43 -4.91
C ASN A 72 12.65 -16.92 -6.19
N ILE A 73 12.90 -16.01 -7.15
CA ILE A 73 13.67 -16.30 -8.37
C ILE A 73 15.07 -16.78 -8.00
N ASN A 74 15.75 -16.09 -7.07
CA ASN A 74 17.09 -16.45 -6.66
C ASN A 74 17.15 -17.83 -5.98
N GLN A 75 16.15 -18.16 -5.16
CA GLN A 75 16.04 -19.48 -4.54
C GLN A 75 15.90 -20.59 -5.57
N ILE A 76 15.14 -20.36 -6.64
CA ILE A 76 14.91 -21.35 -7.69
C ILE A 76 16.14 -21.53 -8.58
N ALA A 77 16.83 -20.43 -8.92
CA ALA A 77 18.13 -20.48 -9.58
C ALA A 77 19.15 -21.30 -8.77
N HIS A 78 19.20 -21.11 -7.44
CA HIS A 78 20.05 -21.91 -6.56
C HIS A 78 19.70 -23.40 -6.57
N LYS A 79 18.41 -23.76 -6.53
CA LYS A 79 17.96 -25.17 -6.60
C LYS A 79 18.34 -25.84 -7.93
N LEU A 80 18.14 -25.12 -9.04
CA LEU A 80 18.51 -25.58 -10.38
C LEU A 80 20.02 -25.78 -10.50
N ASN A 81 20.82 -24.81 -10.03
CA ASN A 81 22.29 -24.91 -10.03
C ASN A 81 22.83 -26.03 -9.14
N ALA A 82 22.07 -26.44 -8.12
CA ALA A 82 22.43 -27.53 -7.23
C ALA A 82 22.05 -28.93 -7.77
N ASN A 83 21.47 -29.05 -8.99
CA ASN A 83 20.93 -30.30 -9.55
C ASN A 83 19.82 -30.95 -8.68
N TYR A 84 19.22 -30.18 -7.77
CA TYR A 84 18.05 -30.55 -6.95
C TYR A 84 16.75 -29.89 -7.46
N GLY A 85 16.74 -29.48 -8.74
CA GLY A 85 15.60 -28.77 -9.33
C GLY A 85 14.39 -29.68 -9.48
N ASP A 86 13.30 -29.34 -8.79
CA ASP A 86 12.01 -29.97 -9.02
C ASP A 86 11.31 -29.27 -10.20
N PRO A 87 10.78 -29.99 -11.20
CA PRO A 87 10.02 -29.40 -12.30
C PRO A 87 8.88 -28.46 -11.85
N ARG A 88 8.38 -28.64 -10.62
CA ARG A 88 7.33 -27.80 -10.01
C ARG A 88 7.83 -26.41 -9.60
N ASP A 89 9.13 -26.20 -9.45
CA ASP A 89 9.69 -24.89 -9.09
C ASP A 89 9.46 -23.86 -10.22
N ALA A 90 9.58 -24.27 -11.49
CA ALA A 90 9.31 -23.39 -12.64
C ALA A 90 7.82 -22.99 -12.73
N GLN A 91 6.92 -23.93 -12.41
CA GLN A 91 5.48 -23.67 -12.34
C GLN A 91 5.16 -22.62 -11.27
N TYR A 92 5.79 -22.72 -10.10
CA TYR A 92 5.61 -21.78 -9.00
C TYR A 92 6.12 -20.36 -9.33
N VAL A 93 7.22 -20.23 -10.09
CA VAL A 93 7.65 -18.91 -10.61
C VAL A 93 6.59 -18.31 -11.51
N MET A 94 6.04 -19.09 -12.43
CA MET A 94 5.03 -18.58 -13.36
C MET A 94 3.76 -18.11 -12.64
N GLU A 95 3.34 -18.82 -11.58
CA GLU A 95 2.23 -18.39 -10.73
C GLU A 95 2.52 -17.05 -10.05
N LEU A 96 3.70 -16.91 -9.41
CA LEU A 96 4.12 -15.66 -8.77
C LEU A 96 4.23 -14.48 -9.77
N MET A 97 4.75 -14.74 -10.98
CA MET A 97 4.84 -13.73 -12.05
C MET A 97 3.48 -13.31 -12.57
N THR A 98 2.52 -14.24 -12.64
CA THR A 98 1.14 -13.95 -13.04
C THR A 98 0.45 -13.08 -11.98
N GLU A 99 0.64 -13.42 -10.70
CA GLU A 99 0.11 -12.64 -9.58
C GLU A 99 0.69 -11.22 -9.55
N LEU A 100 2.01 -11.08 -9.76
CA LEU A 100 2.66 -9.77 -9.89
C LEU A 100 2.06 -8.94 -11.02
N THR A 101 1.92 -9.54 -12.21
CA THR A 101 1.39 -8.83 -13.38
C THR A 101 0.00 -8.27 -13.08
N LYS A 102 -0.85 -9.08 -12.43
CA LYS A 102 -2.18 -8.66 -11.99
C LYS A 102 -2.12 -7.50 -10.99
N THR A 103 -1.26 -7.58 -9.97
CA THR A 103 -1.11 -6.49 -8.98
C THR A 103 -0.61 -5.19 -9.62
N VAL A 104 0.32 -5.28 -10.58
CA VAL A 104 0.82 -4.11 -11.33
C VAL A 104 -0.25 -3.50 -12.22
N ASP A 105 -1.09 -4.32 -12.85
CA ASP A 105 -2.20 -3.82 -13.68
C ASP A 105 -3.29 -3.18 -12.83
N GLU A 106 -3.64 -3.76 -11.67
CA GLU A 106 -4.54 -3.15 -10.69
C GLU A 106 -4.00 -1.80 -10.19
N PHE A 107 -2.69 -1.72 -9.93
CA PHE A 107 -2.02 -0.47 -9.56
C PHE A 107 -2.09 0.57 -10.70
N LYS A 108 -1.80 0.18 -11.95
CA LYS A 108 -1.89 1.11 -13.11
C LYS A 108 -3.28 1.68 -13.33
N GLU A 109 -4.34 0.89 -13.14
CA GLU A 109 -5.72 1.36 -13.32
C GLU A 109 -6.14 2.36 -12.24
N GLN A 110 -5.59 2.25 -11.02
CA GLN A 110 -5.80 3.24 -9.95
C GLN A 110 -5.16 4.61 -10.29
N PHE A 111 -4.07 4.65 -11.06
CA PHE A 111 -3.41 5.90 -11.47
C PHE A 111 -3.93 6.50 -12.79
N LYS A 112 -4.76 5.78 -13.56
CA LYS A 112 -5.43 6.31 -14.76
C LYS A 112 -6.75 7.04 -14.48
N SER A 113 -7.27 6.90 -13.25
CA SER A 113 -8.55 7.45 -12.83
C SER A 113 -8.42 8.80 -12.09
N GLU A 114 -7.21 9.33 -11.98
CA GLU A 114 -6.87 10.72 -11.62
C GLU A 114 -6.54 11.55 -12.88
#